data_AF-A0A3D0ZRQ3-F1
#
_entry.id   AF-A0A3D0ZRQ3-F1
#
_cell.length_a   1.000
_cell.length_b   1.000
_cell.length_c   1.000
_cell.angle_alpha   90.00
_cell.angle_beta   90.00
_cell.angle_gamma   90.00
#
_symmetry.space_group_name_H-M   'P 1'
#
loop_
_entity.id
_entity.type
_entity.pdbx_description
1 polymer ?
#
loop_
_entity_poly.entity_id
_entity_poly.type
_entity_poly.pdbx_seq_one_letter_code
_entity_poly.pdbx_strand_id
1 'polypeptide(L)'
;MYQELHGGETNLTARSPNPFAKDQLEVMLVNDIPTYYQMRRDSLGSLVRLVNSVLETKKGRYLIAFPSFQYMDLFLDELSCTKTADHQIISQRPGAKMEEIQELLQSYQDTEACLLTIVLGGVLGESIDFIEFPIEGVFVVSIGLPPQSIERNLLADRFA
;
A
#
# COMPACT_ATOMS: atom_id res chain seq x y z
N MET A 1 -16.60 18.55 -4.64
CA MET A 1 -15.17 18.45 -4.27
C MET A 1 -14.21 18.34 -5.46
N TYR A 2 -14.12 17.23 -6.21
CA TYR A 2 -13.12 17.12 -7.32
C TYR A 2 -13.23 18.24 -8.36
N GLN A 3 -14.42 18.48 -8.91
CA GLN A 3 -14.64 19.54 -9.90
C GLN A 3 -14.44 20.93 -9.30
N GLU A 4 -14.95 21.20 -8.10
CA GLU A 4 -14.76 22.47 -7.38
C GLU A 4 -13.29 22.80 -7.12
N LEU A 5 -12.49 21.81 -6.70
CA LEU A 5 -11.04 21.98 -6.49
C LEU A 5 -10.29 22.33 -7.79
N HIS A 6 -10.84 21.95 -8.95
CA HIS A 6 -10.25 22.22 -10.26
C HIS A 6 -10.97 23.35 -11.02
N GLY A 7 -11.84 24.12 -10.34
CA GLY A 7 -12.57 25.25 -10.95
C GLY A 7 -13.63 24.84 -11.98
N GLY A 8 -14.12 23.61 -11.93
CA GLY A 8 -15.19 23.12 -12.80
C GLY A 8 -16.54 23.75 -12.44
N GLU A 9 -17.13 24.49 -13.38
CA GLU A 9 -18.41 25.18 -13.20
C GLU A 9 -19.64 24.27 -13.43
N THR A 10 -19.45 23.09 -14.05
CA THR A 10 -20.53 22.15 -14.37
C THR A 10 -20.29 20.78 -13.75
N ASN A 11 -21.30 20.26 -13.03
CA ASN A 11 -21.27 18.96 -12.37
C ASN A 11 -21.43 17.76 -13.32
N LEU A 12 -21.02 17.89 -14.58
CA LEU A 12 -21.12 16.82 -15.57
C LEU A 12 -20.11 15.73 -15.23
N THR A 13 -20.60 14.60 -14.73
CA THR A 13 -19.80 13.42 -14.43
C THR A 13 -20.30 12.26 -15.28
N ALA A 14 -19.37 11.57 -15.93
CA ALA A 14 -19.64 10.32 -16.62
C ALA A 14 -18.75 9.25 -15.99
N ARG A 15 -19.35 8.17 -15.50
CA ARG A 15 -18.63 7.03 -14.94
C ARG A 15 -19.00 5.80 -15.76
N SER A 16 -17.99 5.15 -16.33
CA SER A 16 -18.18 3.84 -16.96
C SER A 16 -18.69 2.84 -15.93
N PRO A 17 -19.64 1.95 -16.26
CA PRO A 17 -20.01 0.86 -15.38
C PRO A 17 -18.77 0.01 -15.06
N ASN A 18 -18.73 -0.54 -13.85
CA ASN A 18 -17.69 -1.46 -13.44
C ASN A 18 -17.81 -2.77 -14.25
N PRO A 19 -16.80 -3.16 -15.04
CA PRO A 19 -16.84 -4.40 -15.83
C PRO A 19 -16.61 -5.66 -14.99
N PHE A 20 -16.20 -5.52 -13.72
CA PHE A 20 -15.86 -6.63 -12.84
C PHE A 20 -17.03 -7.07 -11.95
N ALA A 21 -17.12 -8.38 -11.73
CA ALA A 21 -18.08 -8.98 -10.81
C ALA A 21 -17.59 -8.85 -9.36
N LYS A 22 -18.54 -8.80 -8.41
CA LYS A 22 -18.23 -8.55 -6.99
C LYS A 22 -17.42 -9.67 -6.33
N ASP A 23 -17.57 -10.90 -6.82
CA ASP A 23 -16.88 -12.10 -6.34
C ASP A 23 -15.41 -12.18 -6.82
N GLN A 24 -14.99 -11.29 -7.73
CA GLN A 24 -13.60 -11.20 -8.19
C GLN A 24 -12.68 -10.45 -7.22
N LEU A 25 -13.23 -9.72 -6.24
CA LEU A 25 -12.47 -8.93 -5.26
C LEU A 25 -13.18 -8.88 -3.90
N GLU A 26 -12.55 -9.47 -2.89
CA GLU A 26 -12.97 -9.32 -1.49
C GLU A 26 -12.21 -8.16 -0.84
N VAL A 27 -12.92 -7.26 -0.16
CA VAL A 27 -12.32 -6.11 0.53
C VAL A 27 -12.58 -6.23 2.03
N MET A 28 -11.50 -6.41 2.80
CA MET A 28 -11.56 -6.52 4.25
C MET A 28 -11.08 -5.22 4.92
N LEU A 29 -11.87 -4.72 5.87
CA LEU A 29 -11.51 -3.57 6.69
C LEU A 29 -11.06 -4.05 8.06
N VAL A 30 -9.79 -3.78 8.39
CA VAL A 30 -9.20 -4.06 9.69
C VAL A 30 -9.20 -2.77 10.51
N ASN A 31 -10.03 -2.71 11.55
CA ASN A 31 -10.29 -1.51 12.33
C ASN A 31 -9.73 -1.57 13.77
N ASP A 32 -9.08 -2.67 14.13
CA ASP A 32 -8.51 -2.95 15.45
C ASP A 32 -6.98 -2.82 15.50
N ILE A 33 -6.34 -2.44 14.39
CA ILE A 33 -4.90 -2.16 14.31
C ILE A 33 -4.69 -0.66 14.05
N PRO A 34 -4.38 0.15 15.08
CA PRO A 34 -4.24 1.59 14.93
C PRO A 34 -2.95 1.97 14.18
N THR A 35 -3.07 2.62 13.02
CA THR A 35 -1.91 3.01 12.18
C THR A 35 -1.49 4.48 12.34
N TYR A 36 -2.09 5.20 13.29
CA TYR A 36 -1.75 6.59 13.61
C TYR A 36 -0.29 6.72 14.04
N TYR A 37 0.38 7.79 13.64
CA TYR A 37 1.83 7.98 13.85
C TYR A 37 2.29 7.64 15.28
N GLN A 38 1.55 8.09 16.29
CA GLN A 38 1.86 7.88 17.71
C GLN A 38 1.72 6.42 18.17
N MET A 39 0.87 5.62 17.52
CA MET A 39 0.55 4.24 17.90
C MET A 39 1.24 3.19 17.04
N ARG A 40 1.94 3.60 15.95
CA ARG A 40 2.55 2.68 15.00
C ARG A 40 3.40 1.63 15.69
N ARG A 41 4.33 2.04 16.55
CA ARG A 41 5.25 1.13 17.26
C ARG A 41 4.50 0.09 18.09
N ASP A 42 3.50 0.52 18.86
CA ASP A 42 2.74 -0.38 19.73
C ASP A 42 1.87 -1.35 18.94
N SER A 43 1.40 -0.93 17.76
CA SER A 43 0.54 -1.73 16.87
C SER A 43 1.30 -2.68 15.93
N LEU A 44 2.62 -2.53 15.78
CA LEU A 44 3.43 -3.27 14.81
C LEU A 44 3.30 -4.78 14.95
N GLY A 45 3.36 -5.29 16.18
CA GLY A 45 3.24 -6.73 16.42
C GLY A 45 1.89 -7.28 15.95
N SER A 46 0.80 -6.51 16.10
CA SER A 46 -0.52 -6.90 15.56
C SER A 46 -0.55 -6.88 14.04
N LEU A 47 0.06 -5.87 13.41
CA LEU A 47 0.18 -5.79 11.96
C LEU A 47 0.98 -6.97 11.38
N VAL A 48 2.14 -7.28 11.96
CA VAL A 48 2.98 -8.40 11.54
C VAL A 48 2.25 -9.73 11.69
N ARG A 49 1.55 -9.95 12.81
CA ARG A 49 0.73 -11.16 13.00
C ARG A 49 -0.36 -11.30 11.95
N LEU A 50 -1.06 -10.21 11.65
CA LEU A 50 -2.09 -10.21 10.61
C LEU A 50 -1.50 -10.59 9.25
N VAL A 51 -0.42 -9.91 8.84
CA VAL A 51 0.22 -10.17 7.55
C VAL A 51 0.71 -11.62 7.48
N ASN A 52 1.43 -12.11 8.48
CA ASN A 52 1.89 -13.50 8.52
C ASN A 52 0.73 -14.50 8.44
N SER A 53 -0.37 -14.26 9.16
CA SER A 53 -1.54 -15.15 9.12
C SER A 53 -2.12 -15.28 7.71
N VAL A 54 -2.16 -14.19 6.94
CA VAL A 54 -2.62 -14.20 5.55
C VAL A 54 -1.63 -14.93 4.64
N LEU A 55 -0.33 -14.63 4.78
CA LEU A 55 0.71 -15.31 4.00
C LEU A 55 0.72 -16.83 4.25
N GLU A 56 0.52 -17.27 5.51
CA GLU A 56 0.42 -18.69 5.87
C GLU A 56 -0.85 -19.36 5.32
N THR A 57 -1.97 -18.62 5.28
CA THR A 57 -3.25 -19.16 4.82
C THR A 57 -3.23 -19.48 3.32
N LYS A 58 -2.59 -18.63 2.52
CA LYS A 58 -2.49 -18.84 1.07
C LYS A 58 -1.13 -18.36 0.56
N LYS A 59 -0.30 -19.30 0.11
CA LYS A 59 0.96 -19.01 -0.57
C LYS A 59 0.72 -18.29 -1.90
N GLY A 60 1.58 -17.33 -2.24
CA GLY A 60 1.45 -16.49 -3.43
C GLY A 60 2.17 -15.15 -3.30
N ARG A 61 1.95 -14.27 -4.26
CA ARG A 61 2.48 -12.93 -4.37
C ARG A 61 1.55 -11.91 -3.72
N TYR A 62 2.08 -11.20 -2.74
CA TYR A 62 1.37 -10.17 -2.02
C TYR A 62 2.11 -8.84 -2.13
N LEU A 63 1.34 -7.76 -2.09
CA LEU A 63 1.87 -6.40 -2.00
C LEU A 63 1.41 -5.77 -0.69
N ILE A 64 2.29 -5.04 -0.02
CA ILE A 64 1.94 -4.22 1.14
C ILE A 64 2.43 -2.78 0.95
N ALA A 65 1.49 -1.84 0.98
CA ALA A 65 1.75 -0.43 0.77
C ALA A 65 1.71 0.34 2.09
N PHE A 66 2.80 1.06 2.38
CA PHE A 66 2.98 1.86 3.59
C PHE A 66 2.89 3.36 3.31
N PRO A 67 2.51 4.19 4.29
CA PRO A 67 2.44 5.65 4.12
C PRO A 67 3.81 6.34 4.16
N SER A 68 4.88 5.65 4.52
CA SER A 68 6.25 6.18 4.55
C SER A 68 7.30 5.07 4.64
N PHE A 69 8.51 5.34 4.14
CA PHE A 69 9.65 4.43 4.29
C PHE A 69 9.93 4.10 5.75
N GLN A 70 9.87 5.11 6.64
CA GLN A 70 10.06 4.86 8.07
C GLN A 70 9.09 3.82 8.65
N TYR A 71 7.82 3.78 8.21
CA TYR A 71 6.88 2.80 8.74
C TYR A 71 7.09 1.42 8.11
N MET A 72 7.46 1.38 6.83
CA MET A 72 7.86 0.16 6.14
C MET A 72 9.09 -0.47 6.82
N ASP A 73 10.12 0.31 7.14
CA ASP A 73 11.33 -0.17 7.81
C ASP A 73 11.01 -0.74 9.20
N LEU A 74 10.20 -0.02 9.99
CA LEU A 74 9.72 -0.52 11.29
C LEU A 74 8.98 -1.87 11.18
N PHE A 75 8.17 -2.03 10.12
CA PHE A 75 7.49 -3.29 9.86
C PHE A 75 8.46 -4.40 9.46
N LEU A 76 9.43 -4.12 8.60
CA LEU A 76 10.44 -5.08 8.16
C LEU A 76 11.32 -5.55 9.33
N ASP A 77 11.70 -4.63 10.22
CA ASP A 77 12.45 -4.93 11.43
C ASP A 77 11.66 -5.87 12.36
N GLU A 78 10.40 -5.55 12.65
CA GLU A 78 9.53 -6.39 13.47
C GLU A 78 9.27 -7.76 12.82
N LEU A 79 9.04 -7.78 11.50
CA LEU A 79 8.83 -9.01 10.73
C LEU A 79 10.05 -9.93 10.82
N SER A 80 11.26 -9.38 10.73
CA SER A 80 12.52 -10.15 10.80
C SER A 80 12.75 -10.85 12.15
N CYS A 81 12.12 -10.33 13.22
CA CYS A 81 12.16 -10.91 14.56
C CYS A 81 11.14 -12.05 14.75
N THR A 82 10.25 -12.26 13.76
CA THR A 82 9.26 -13.33 13.76
C THR A 82 9.60 -14.38 12.71
N LYS A 83 9.12 -15.61 12.88
CA LYS A 83 9.20 -16.61 11.81
C LYS A 83 8.20 -16.21 10.72
N THR A 84 8.68 -15.58 9.67
CA THR A 84 7.89 -15.27 8.48
C THR A 84 7.42 -16.57 7.82
N ALA A 85 6.24 -16.52 7.19
CA ALA A 85 5.82 -17.56 6.25
C ALA A 85 6.89 -17.83 5.18
N ASP A 86 6.77 -18.92 4.42
CA ASP A 86 7.68 -19.31 3.33
C ASP A 86 7.53 -18.38 2.10
N HIS A 87 7.76 -17.09 2.32
CA HIS A 87 7.66 -15.98 1.39
C HIS A 87 8.94 -15.16 1.42
N GLN A 88 9.47 -14.87 0.23
CA GLN A 88 10.59 -13.94 0.10
C GLN A 88 10.11 -12.50 0.33
N ILE A 89 10.87 -11.75 1.11
CA ILE A 89 10.58 -10.32 1.32
C ILE A 89 11.37 -9.50 0.30
N ILE A 90 10.65 -8.70 -0.48
CA ILE A 90 11.19 -7.80 -1.50
C ILE A 90 10.77 -6.39 -1.11
N SER A 91 11.72 -5.46 -0.99
CA SER A 91 11.43 -4.14 -0.41
C SER A 91 11.97 -3.01 -1.28
N GLN A 92 11.10 -2.04 -1.56
CA GLN A 92 11.48 -0.80 -2.22
C GLN A 92 12.49 -0.02 -1.36
N ARG A 93 13.47 0.64 -1.99
CA ARG A 93 14.43 1.51 -1.30
C ARG A 93 14.13 3.00 -1.53
N PRO A 94 14.39 3.87 -0.55
CA PRO A 94 14.33 5.32 -0.76
C PRO A 94 15.30 5.76 -1.86
N GLY A 95 14.83 6.62 -2.77
CA GLY A 95 15.67 7.17 -3.84
C GLY A 95 16.02 6.18 -4.96
N ALA A 96 15.36 5.02 -5.02
CA ALA A 96 15.55 4.06 -6.10
C ALA A 96 15.29 4.70 -7.48
N LYS A 97 16.23 4.51 -8.41
CA LYS A 97 16.08 4.93 -9.80
C LYS A 97 15.12 4.02 -10.54
N MET A 98 14.69 4.43 -11.73
CA MET A 98 13.73 3.67 -12.52
C MET A 98 14.25 2.26 -12.87
N GLU A 99 15.55 2.12 -13.12
CA GLU A 99 16.17 0.82 -13.39
C GLU A 99 16.10 -0.12 -12.18
N GLU A 100 16.40 0.39 -10.98
CA GLU A 100 16.32 -0.39 -9.73
C GLU A 100 14.87 -0.78 -9.40
N ILE A 101 13.92 0.09 -9.75
CA ILE A 101 12.50 -0.20 -9.64
C ILE A 101 12.08 -1.33 -10.60
N GLN A 102 12.56 -1.30 -11.85
CA GLN A 102 12.29 -2.37 -12.82
C GLN A 102 12.87 -3.71 -12.35
N GLU A 103 14.11 -3.70 -11.84
CA GLU A 103 14.74 -4.89 -11.26
C GLU A 103 13.96 -5.45 -10.06
N LEU A 104 13.46 -4.57 -9.19
CA LEU A 104 12.61 -4.94 -8.04
C LEU A 104 11.33 -5.63 -8.51
N LEU A 105 10.66 -5.07 -9.52
CA LEU A 105 9.44 -5.63 -10.08
C LEU A 105 9.71 -6.96 -10.79
N GLN A 106 10.82 -7.08 -11.53
CA GLN A 106 11.23 -8.34 -12.14
C GLN A 106 11.46 -9.42 -11.08
N SER A 107 12.18 -9.09 -10.00
CA SER A 107 12.38 -10.02 -8.88
C SER A 107 11.06 -10.45 -8.24
N TYR A 108 10.08 -9.54 -8.13
CA TYR A 108 8.76 -9.86 -7.62
C TYR A 108 8.00 -10.81 -8.56
N GLN A 109 8.11 -10.62 -9.88
CA GLN A 109 7.49 -11.48 -10.88
C GLN A 109 8.10 -12.88 -10.91
N ASP A 110 9.43 -12.97 -10.84
CA ASP A 110 10.18 -14.23 -10.89
C ASP A 110 10.02 -15.09 -9.61
N THR A 111 9.44 -14.52 -8.55
CA THR A 111 9.25 -15.20 -7.27
C THR A 111 7.80 -15.66 -7.09
N GLU A 112 7.58 -16.97 -6.95
CA GLU A 112 6.23 -17.54 -6.79
C GLU A 112 5.54 -17.14 -5.47
N ALA A 113 6.32 -16.96 -4.40
CA ALA A 113 5.81 -16.61 -3.09
C ALA A 113 6.65 -15.50 -2.46
N CYS A 114 6.12 -14.29 -2.48
CA CYS A 114 6.81 -13.12 -1.99
C CYS A 114 5.85 -12.07 -1.44
N LEU A 115 6.38 -11.23 -0.56
CA LEU A 115 5.75 -10.02 -0.08
C LEU A 115 6.56 -8.82 -0.58
N LEU A 116 6.00 -8.05 -1.49
CA LEU A 116 6.56 -6.79 -1.97
C LEU A 116 6.13 -5.64 -1.07
N THR A 117 7.09 -4.96 -0.44
CA THR A 117 6.84 -3.77 0.39
C THR A 117 7.13 -2.50 -0.40
N ILE A 118 6.15 -1.59 -0.45
CA ILE A 118 6.24 -0.30 -1.17
C ILE A 118 5.74 0.87 -0.31
N VAL A 119 6.04 2.08 -0.75
CA VAL A 119 5.51 3.32 -0.15
C VAL A 119 4.48 3.99 -1.06
N LEU A 120 3.33 4.33 -0.48
CA LEU A 120 2.25 5.12 -1.09
C LEU A 120 2.77 6.52 -1.48
N GLY A 121 2.43 6.98 -2.68
CA GLY A 121 2.82 8.31 -3.18
C GLY A 121 4.25 8.42 -3.73
N GLY A 122 4.94 7.29 -3.95
CA GLY A 122 6.14 7.22 -4.79
C GLY A 122 5.81 6.91 -6.26
N VAL A 123 6.85 6.77 -7.11
CA VAL A 123 6.74 6.34 -8.53
C VAL A 123 5.91 5.06 -8.70
N LEU A 124 5.86 4.24 -7.66
CA LEU A 124 5.15 2.96 -7.61
C LEU A 124 3.65 3.05 -7.27
N GLY A 125 3.18 4.19 -6.74
CA GLY A 125 1.78 4.33 -6.31
C GLY A 125 0.79 4.55 -7.46
N GLU A 126 1.24 5.07 -8.59
CA GLU A 126 0.37 5.47 -9.72
C GLU A 126 0.60 4.67 -11.01
N SER A 127 1.75 3.99 -11.15
CA SER A 127 2.22 3.52 -12.47
C SER A 127 2.75 2.07 -12.49
N ILE A 128 2.45 1.23 -11.50
CA ILE A 128 2.79 -0.20 -11.59
C ILE A 128 1.67 -0.96 -12.26
N ASP A 129 1.93 -1.42 -13.47
CA ASP A 129 1.12 -2.40 -14.16
C ASP A 129 1.58 -3.82 -13.79
N PHE A 130 0.78 -4.52 -13.00
CA PHE A 130 0.99 -5.93 -12.67
C PHE A 130 0.35 -6.87 -13.72
N ILE A 131 0.34 -6.46 -14.99
CA ILE A 131 -0.50 -7.06 -16.04
C ILE A 131 -0.13 -8.53 -16.33
N GLU A 132 1.11 -8.94 -16.05
CA GLU A 132 1.60 -10.26 -16.47
C GLU A 132 1.35 -11.39 -15.46
N PHE A 133 1.01 -11.08 -14.20
CA PHE A 133 0.95 -12.10 -13.15
C PHE A 133 -0.15 -11.85 -12.11
N PRO A 134 -0.78 -12.91 -11.56
CA PRO A 134 -1.75 -12.77 -10.48
C PRO A 134 -1.07 -12.28 -9.20
N ILE A 135 -1.70 -11.30 -8.57
CA ILE A 135 -1.47 -10.89 -7.18
C ILE A 135 -2.56 -11.53 -6.34
N GLU A 136 -2.18 -12.29 -5.32
CA GLU A 136 -3.12 -12.97 -4.42
C GLU A 136 -3.79 -12.01 -3.44
N GLY A 137 -3.11 -10.93 -3.05
CA GLY A 137 -3.68 -9.93 -2.18
C GLY A 137 -2.85 -8.66 -2.03
N VAL A 138 -3.51 -7.58 -1.62
CA VAL A 138 -2.90 -6.29 -1.36
C VAL A 138 -3.26 -5.82 0.05
N PHE A 139 -2.26 -5.47 0.83
CA PHE A 139 -2.41 -4.78 2.10
C PHE A 139 -2.19 -3.28 1.88
N VAL A 140 -3.14 -2.47 2.33
CA VAL A 140 -2.99 -1.01 2.35
C VAL A 140 -2.91 -0.59 3.81
N VAL A 141 -1.70 -0.25 4.26
CA VAL A 141 -1.46 0.13 5.65
C VAL A 141 -1.73 1.62 5.79
N SER A 142 -2.74 1.96 6.61
CA SER A 142 -3.22 3.33 6.79
C SER A 142 -3.96 3.89 5.56
N ILE A 143 -4.56 5.07 5.73
CA ILE A 143 -5.31 5.77 4.69
C ILE A 143 -4.43 6.66 3.79
N GLY A 144 -3.11 6.47 3.81
CA GLY A 144 -2.17 7.22 2.94
C GLY A 144 -2.23 8.74 3.10
N LEU A 145 -2.66 9.25 4.27
CA LEU A 145 -2.83 10.69 4.44
C LEU A 145 -1.50 11.43 4.24
N PRO A 146 -1.51 12.52 3.46
CA PRO A 146 -0.35 13.37 3.33
C PRO A 146 0.11 13.88 4.71
N PRO A 147 1.42 14.00 4.97
CA PRO A 147 1.90 14.66 6.18
C PRO A 147 1.37 16.09 6.24
N GLN A 148 1.14 16.56 7.47
CA GLN A 148 0.73 17.94 7.72
C GLN A 148 1.78 18.90 7.18
N SER A 149 1.33 19.95 6.50
CA SER A 149 2.15 21.08 6.10
C SER A 149 1.34 22.35 6.27
N ILE A 150 2.01 23.49 6.46
CA ILE A 150 1.32 24.79 6.57
C ILE A 150 0.42 25.00 5.36
N GLU A 151 0.95 24.76 4.15
CA GLU A 151 0.21 24.89 2.90
C GLU A 151 -1.02 23.98 2.85
N ARG A 152 -0.90 22.69 3.21
CA ARG A 152 -2.04 21.75 3.21
C ARG A 152 -3.08 22.10 4.25
N ASN A 153 -2.65 22.58 5.42
CA ASN A 153 -3.57 23.02 6.46
C ASN A 153 -4.34 24.26 6.00
N LEU A 154 -3.66 25.24 5.38
CA LEU A 154 -4.32 26.43 4.82
C LEU A 154 -5.29 26.08 3.68
N LEU A 155 -4.95 25.10 2.84
CA LEU A 155 -5.86 24.60 1.81
C LEU A 155 -7.07 23.89 2.43
N ALA A 156 -6.85 23.03 3.44
CA ALA A 156 -7.93 22.36 4.15
C ALA A 156 -8.87 23.40 4.80
N ASP A 157 -8.34 24.40 5.50
CA ASP A 157 -9.13 25.47 6.14
C ASP A 157 -9.95 26.27 5.12
N ARG A 158 -9.45 26.46 3.90
CA ARG A 158 -10.14 27.21 2.84
C ARG A 158 -11.31 26.42 2.21
N PHE A 159 -11.21 25.09 2.17
CA PHE A 159 -12.17 24.20 1.49
C PHE A 159 -12.93 23.27 2.45
N ALA A 160 -12.77 23.43 3.76
CA ALA A 160 -13.50 22.72 4.81
C ALA A 160 -14.97 23.18 4.92
#